data_AF-G4Z210-F1
#
_entry.id   AF-G4Z210-F1
#
_cell.length_a   1.000
_cell.length_b   1.000
_cell.length_c   1.000
_cell.angle_alpha   90.00
_cell.angle_beta   90.00
_cell.angle_gamma   90.00
#
_symmetry.space_group_name_H-M   'P 1'
#
loop_
_entity.id
_entity.type
_entity.pdbx_description
1 polymer ?
#
loop_
_entity_poly.entity_id
_entity_poly.type
_entity_poly.pdbx_seq_one_letter_code
_entity_poly.pdbx_strand_id
1 'polypeptide(L)'
;MSRQVTRPPPKLTRDEWEECEQQAEARGDTQHPCSICREPFGVKEQVILSCSHMFHLACIMSFERFLRTNQRVCPLCRKQDYQKRATTMASAFHREYSAKRVQFYSSGKGDPVRRRRFFANRVGKTTDRLVTAMSKRDDSIDALLAEFDKSLSMSRRVFQDSVPETETATLFPGGDDWLAIFNKVRDEPSRYESECAICINSFCSSMAGVSLLSCSHAFHSQCLSAFEEFNIYEVSLCPVCRASYRSQKWLHVAQIASQNTCNY
;
A
#
# COMPACT_ATOMS: atom_id res chain seq x y z
N MET A 1 63.54 2.19 -42.37
CA MET A 1 62.77 0.94 -42.53
C MET A 1 61.28 1.28 -42.47
N SER A 2 60.58 1.27 -43.60
CA SER A 2 59.14 1.53 -43.64
C SER A 2 58.39 0.40 -42.94
N ARG A 3 57.68 0.72 -41.85
CA ARG A 3 56.75 -0.21 -41.19
C ARG A 3 55.63 -0.52 -42.17
N GLN A 4 55.65 -1.71 -42.78
CA GLN A 4 54.51 -2.21 -43.54
C GLN A 4 53.36 -2.45 -42.55
N VAL A 5 52.31 -1.63 -42.65
CA VAL A 5 51.06 -1.84 -41.92
C VAL A 5 50.27 -2.89 -42.68
N THR A 6 50.23 -4.12 -42.17
CA THR A 6 49.43 -5.21 -42.74
C THR A 6 47.95 -4.88 -42.66
N ARG A 7 47.21 -5.10 -43.76
CA ARG A 7 45.75 -4.92 -43.80
C ARG A 7 45.09 -5.77 -42.71
N PRO A 8 44.15 -5.22 -41.92
CA PRO A 8 43.41 -6.00 -40.93
C PRO A 8 42.70 -7.19 -41.59
N PRO A 9 42.61 -8.35 -40.90
CA PRO A 9 41.88 -9.50 -41.41
C PRO A 9 40.44 -9.14 -41.78
N PRO A 10 39.87 -9.71 -42.85
CA PRO A 10 38.49 -9.47 -43.22
C PRO A 10 37.55 -9.90 -42.09
N LYS A 11 36.39 -9.24 -41.98
CA LYS A 11 35.39 -9.62 -40.99
C LYS A 11 34.84 -11.01 -41.31
N LEU A 12 34.67 -11.84 -40.28
CA LEU A 12 34.07 -13.15 -40.44
C LEU A 12 32.63 -13.01 -40.97
N THR A 13 32.27 -13.85 -41.91
CA THR A 13 30.93 -14.01 -42.45
C THR A 13 30.01 -14.68 -41.42
N ARG A 14 28.71 -14.69 -41.68
CA ARG A 14 27.74 -15.34 -40.80
C ARG A 14 28.04 -16.83 -40.62
N ASP A 15 28.35 -17.52 -41.72
CA ASP A 15 28.56 -18.97 -41.75
C ASP A 15 29.84 -19.37 -40.99
N GLU A 16 30.93 -18.59 -41.15
CA GLU A 16 32.18 -18.80 -40.39
C GLU A 16 31.97 -18.65 -38.88
N TRP A 17 31.07 -17.78 -38.47
CA TRP A 17 30.73 -17.65 -37.06
C TRP A 17 29.82 -18.77 -36.56
N GLU A 18 28.91 -19.28 -37.39
CA GLU A 18 28.12 -20.48 -37.07
C GLU A 18 29.05 -21.70 -36.89
N GLU A 19 30.11 -21.81 -37.70
CA GLU A 19 31.16 -22.81 -37.51
C GLU A 19 31.92 -22.62 -36.18
N CYS A 20 32.28 -21.38 -35.83
CA CYS A 20 32.89 -21.09 -34.54
C CYS A 20 32.02 -21.56 -33.36
N GLU A 21 30.70 -21.34 -33.46
CA GLU A 21 29.71 -21.76 -32.48
C GLU A 21 29.60 -23.29 -32.39
N GLN A 22 29.57 -23.99 -33.52
CA GLN A 22 29.58 -25.45 -33.56
C GLN A 22 30.86 -26.03 -32.93
N GLN A 23 32.03 -25.43 -33.19
CA GLN A 23 33.28 -25.84 -32.57
C GLN A 23 33.26 -25.64 -31.04
N ALA A 24 32.69 -24.53 -30.57
CA ALA A 24 32.55 -24.26 -29.13
C ALA A 24 31.62 -25.28 -28.47
N GLU A 25 30.50 -25.61 -29.12
CA GLU A 25 29.55 -26.62 -28.64
C GLU A 25 30.16 -28.03 -28.62
N ALA A 26 30.88 -28.42 -29.68
CA ALA A 26 31.56 -29.71 -29.76
C ALA A 26 32.61 -29.89 -28.65
N ARG A 27 33.28 -28.80 -28.22
CA ARG A 27 34.18 -28.80 -27.06
C ARG A 27 33.47 -28.80 -25.71
N GLY A 28 32.16 -28.51 -25.68
CA GLY A 28 31.39 -28.36 -24.44
C GLY A 28 31.54 -27.01 -23.76
N ASP A 29 32.02 -25.98 -24.46
CA ASP A 29 32.27 -24.64 -23.90
C ASP A 29 30.99 -24.01 -23.30
N THR A 30 29.81 -24.40 -23.78
CA THR A 30 28.50 -23.95 -23.25
C THR A 30 28.18 -24.51 -21.86
N GLN A 31 28.79 -25.65 -21.50
CA GLN A 31 28.57 -26.34 -20.22
C GLN A 31 29.65 -25.99 -19.20
N HIS A 32 30.85 -25.65 -19.66
CA HIS A 32 31.97 -25.25 -18.82
C HIS A 32 31.85 -23.80 -18.34
N PRO A 33 32.39 -23.46 -17.15
CA PRO A 33 32.37 -22.10 -16.66
C PRO A 33 33.29 -21.19 -17.47
N CYS A 34 33.02 -19.88 -17.46
CA CYS A 34 33.87 -18.87 -18.08
C CYS A 34 35.29 -18.95 -17.50
N SER A 35 36.32 -19.07 -18.34
CA SER A 35 37.69 -19.34 -17.87
C SER A 35 38.36 -18.14 -17.16
N ILE A 36 37.81 -16.92 -17.31
CA ILE A 36 38.32 -15.72 -16.64
C ILE A 36 37.81 -15.65 -15.19
N CYS A 37 36.50 -15.74 -14.97
CA CYS A 37 35.88 -15.59 -13.63
C CYS A 37 35.55 -16.91 -12.94
N ARG A 38 35.60 -18.03 -13.66
CA ARG A 38 35.24 -19.39 -13.20
C ARG A 38 33.78 -19.55 -12.78
N GLU A 39 32.91 -18.64 -13.21
CA GLU A 39 31.47 -18.73 -12.99
C GLU A 39 30.75 -19.35 -14.19
N PRO A 40 29.64 -20.08 -13.98
CA PRO A 40 28.75 -20.50 -15.07
C PRO A 40 28.26 -19.31 -15.90
N PHE A 41 28.03 -19.53 -17.19
CA PHE A 41 27.54 -18.48 -18.08
C PHE A 41 26.18 -17.92 -17.65
N GLY A 42 25.26 -18.80 -17.25
CA GLY A 42 23.94 -18.40 -16.75
C GLY A 42 23.16 -17.62 -17.80
N VAL A 43 22.58 -16.50 -17.40
CA VAL A 43 21.85 -15.56 -18.28
C VAL A 43 22.64 -14.28 -18.59
N LYS A 44 23.89 -14.18 -18.15
CA LYS A 44 24.76 -13.02 -18.37
C LYS A 44 25.12 -12.91 -19.85
N GLU A 45 25.43 -11.73 -20.35
CA GLU A 45 25.85 -11.55 -21.76
C GLU A 45 27.12 -12.33 -22.07
N GLN A 46 27.09 -13.10 -23.16
CA GLN A 46 28.22 -13.93 -23.61
C GLN A 46 28.75 -13.45 -24.95
N VAL A 47 30.03 -13.73 -25.18
CA VAL A 47 30.65 -13.54 -26.48
C VAL A 47 31.43 -14.78 -26.89
N ILE A 48 31.48 -15.00 -28.20
CA ILE A 48 32.38 -15.95 -28.83
C ILE A 48 33.43 -15.18 -29.64
N LEU A 49 34.67 -15.63 -29.58
CA LEU A 49 35.79 -15.06 -30.32
C LEU A 49 35.99 -15.81 -31.65
N SER A 50 36.68 -15.21 -32.63
CA SER A 50 37.02 -15.86 -33.91
C SER A 50 38.06 -17.01 -33.78
N CYS A 51 38.42 -17.37 -32.55
CA CYS A 51 39.11 -18.61 -32.20
C CYS A 51 38.17 -19.62 -31.53
N SER A 52 36.87 -19.47 -31.73
CA SER A 52 35.77 -20.24 -31.13
C SER A 52 35.68 -20.27 -29.59
N HIS A 53 36.58 -19.65 -28.83
CA HIS A 53 36.48 -19.58 -27.37
C HIS A 53 35.40 -18.62 -26.87
N MET A 54 34.72 -19.00 -25.78
CA MET A 54 33.61 -18.24 -25.19
C MET A 54 33.95 -17.61 -23.84
N PHE A 55 33.43 -16.41 -23.58
CA PHE A 55 33.60 -15.66 -22.33
C PHE A 55 32.36 -14.82 -22.01
N HIS A 56 32.18 -14.40 -20.75
CA HIS A 56 31.25 -13.31 -20.47
C HIS A 56 31.74 -12.04 -21.16
N LEU A 57 30.80 -11.24 -21.68
CA LEU A 57 31.12 -9.95 -22.30
C LEU A 57 31.91 -9.06 -21.33
N ALA A 58 31.43 -8.94 -20.09
CA ALA A 58 32.10 -8.15 -19.05
C ALA A 58 33.52 -8.66 -18.72
N CYS A 59 33.72 -9.97 -18.70
CA CYS A 59 35.02 -10.56 -18.40
C CYS A 59 36.04 -10.29 -19.51
N ILE A 60 35.67 -10.49 -20.78
CA ILE A 60 36.60 -10.22 -21.87
C ILE A 60 36.87 -8.72 -22.02
N MET A 61 35.87 -7.87 -21.80
CA MET A 61 36.05 -6.41 -21.85
C MET A 61 37.00 -5.93 -20.74
N SER A 62 36.87 -6.50 -19.54
CA SER A 62 37.80 -6.21 -18.44
C SER A 62 39.21 -6.68 -18.79
N PHE A 63 39.35 -7.91 -19.29
CA PHE A 63 40.64 -8.47 -19.71
C PHE A 63 41.33 -7.60 -20.77
N GLU A 64 40.59 -7.21 -21.82
CA GLU A 64 41.08 -6.30 -22.87
C GLU A 64 41.55 -4.96 -22.30
N ARG A 65 40.87 -4.42 -21.29
CA ARG A 65 41.25 -3.16 -20.63
C ARG A 65 42.54 -3.28 -19.81
N PHE A 66 42.83 -4.45 -19.24
CA PHE A 66 44.00 -4.68 -18.39
C PHE A 66 45.26 -5.08 -19.15
N LEU A 67 45.12 -5.63 -20.37
CA LEU A 67 46.23 -5.76 -21.29
C LEU A 67 46.70 -4.34 -21.66
N ARG A 68 47.82 -3.88 -21.09
CA ARG A 68 48.43 -2.56 -21.36
C ARG A 68 49.01 -2.45 -22.78
N THR A 69 48.39 -3.10 -23.74
CA THR A 69 48.76 -3.17 -25.15
C THR A 69 47.49 -2.95 -25.98
N ASN A 70 47.62 -2.35 -27.16
CA ASN A 70 46.49 -2.21 -28.09
C ASN A 70 46.15 -3.52 -28.83
N GLN A 71 46.79 -4.64 -28.48
CA GLN A 71 46.63 -5.93 -29.15
C GLN A 71 45.67 -6.81 -28.35
N ARG A 72 44.57 -7.22 -28.99
CA ARG A 72 43.61 -8.15 -28.39
C ARG A 72 44.15 -9.56 -28.52
N VAL A 73 44.27 -10.28 -27.41
CA VAL A 73 44.81 -11.64 -27.38
C VAL A 73 43.84 -12.55 -26.63
N CYS A 74 43.47 -13.69 -27.22
CA CYS A 74 42.56 -14.62 -26.55
C CYS A 74 43.19 -15.14 -25.24
N PRO A 75 42.48 -15.09 -24.10
CA PRO A 75 42.99 -15.61 -22.82
C PRO A 75 43.34 -17.11 -22.83
N LEU A 76 42.72 -17.89 -23.72
CA LEU A 76 42.89 -19.35 -23.78
C LEU A 76 43.97 -19.77 -24.78
N CYS A 77 43.79 -19.44 -26.06
CA CYS A 77 44.70 -19.90 -27.13
C CYS A 77 45.71 -18.86 -27.60
N ARG A 78 45.70 -17.65 -27.02
CA ARG A 78 46.61 -16.55 -27.38
C ARG A 78 46.52 -16.08 -28.85
N LYS A 79 45.46 -16.44 -29.58
CA LYS A 79 45.19 -15.87 -30.92
C LYS A 79 45.08 -14.36 -30.80
N GLN A 80 45.88 -13.65 -31.59
CA GLN A 80 45.89 -12.20 -31.64
C GLN A 80 44.81 -11.69 -32.60
N ASP A 81 44.42 -10.42 -32.43
CA ASP A 81 43.51 -9.68 -33.32
C ASP A 81 42.22 -10.45 -33.62
N TYR A 82 41.71 -11.16 -32.61
CA TYR A 82 40.45 -11.87 -32.74
C TYR A 82 39.30 -10.88 -32.99
N GLN A 83 38.31 -11.36 -33.72
CA GLN A 83 37.00 -10.73 -33.77
C GLN A 83 36.15 -11.32 -32.66
N LYS A 84 35.13 -10.58 -32.21
CA LYS A 84 34.19 -11.05 -31.19
C LYS A 84 32.75 -10.81 -31.63
N ARG A 85 31.85 -11.73 -31.30
CA ARG A 85 30.43 -11.65 -31.60
C ARG A 85 29.63 -11.99 -30.33
N ALA A 86 28.55 -11.27 -30.07
CA ALA A 86 27.60 -11.64 -29.04
C ALA A 86 26.97 -13.00 -29.39
N THR A 87 26.78 -13.85 -28.39
CA THR A 87 26.18 -15.17 -28.57
C THR A 87 25.24 -15.50 -27.43
N THR A 88 24.25 -16.35 -27.71
CA THR A 88 23.23 -16.78 -26.74
C THR A 88 23.33 -18.25 -26.41
N MET A 89 24.29 -19.00 -26.98
CA MET A 89 24.38 -20.45 -26.84
C MET A 89 24.40 -20.93 -25.38
N ALA A 90 25.29 -20.36 -24.55
CA ALA A 90 25.41 -20.80 -23.17
C ALA A 90 24.17 -20.40 -22.33
N SER A 91 23.54 -19.26 -22.63
CA SER A 91 22.26 -18.91 -22.01
C SER A 91 21.08 -19.77 -22.47
N ALA A 92 21.06 -20.20 -23.73
CA ALA A 92 20.07 -21.13 -24.24
C ALA A 92 20.20 -22.48 -23.53
N PHE A 93 21.42 -23.01 -23.45
CA PHE A 93 21.74 -24.21 -22.68
C PHE A 93 21.31 -24.07 -21.21
N HIS A 94 21.65 -22.95 -20.56
CA HIS A 94 21.28 -22.71 -19.16
C HIS A 94 19.75 -22.69 -18.95
N ARG A 95 18.99 -22.05 -19.86
CA ARG A 95 17.53 -22.03 -19.80
C ARG A 95 16.95 -23.43 -19.94
N GLU A 96 17.42 -24.20 -20.91
CA GLU A 96 16.97 -25.57 -21.15
C GLU A 96 17.31 -26.48 -19.95
N TYR A 97 18.55 -26.43 -19.47
CA TYR A 97 18.99 -27.18 -18.29
C TYR A 97 18.16 -26.82 -17.05
N SER A 98 17.90 -25.53 -16.83
CA SER A 98 17.06 -25.05 -15.73
C SER A 98 15.62 -25.53 -15.87
N ALA A 99 15.04 -25.47 -17.06
CA ALA A 99 13.68 -25.94 -17.33
C ALA A 99 13.54 -27.43 -17.05
N LYS A 100 14.46 -28.26 -17.54
CA LYS A 100 14.51 -29.71 -17.26
C LYS A 100 14.58 -29.98 -15.75
N ARG A 101 15.39 -29.22 -15.01
CA ARG A 101 15.48 -29.35 -13.55
C ARG A 101 14.18 -28.96 -12.84
N VAL A 102 13.56 -27.85 -13.23
CA VAL A 102 12.29 -27.39 -12.65
C VAL A 102 11.19 -28.42 -12.91
N GLN A 103 11.10 -28.95 -14.12
CA GLN A 103 10.16 -30.02 -14.49
C GLN A 103 10.40 -31.29 -13.67
N PHE A 104 11.67 -31.69 -13.51
CA PHE A 104 12.05 -32.85 -12.71
C PHE A 104 11.57 -32.73 -11.26
N TYR A 105 11.85 -31.63 -10.57
CA TYR A 105 11.38 -31.44 -9.19
C TYR A 105 9.86 -31.24 -9.11
N SER A 106 9.25 -30.58 -10.09
CA SER A 106 7.78 -30.39 -10.16
C SER A 106 7.04 -31.72 -10.31
N SER A 107 7.63 -32.71 -10.98
CA SER A 107 7.08 -34.06 -11.09
C SER A 107 7.11 -34.88 -9.80
N GLY A 108 7.57 -34.28 -8.69
CA GLY A 108 7.73 -34.97 -7.42
C GLY A 108 9.01 -35.82 -7.34
N LYS A 109 9.88 -35.79 -8.36
CA LYS A 109 11.15 -36.53 -8.39
C LYS A 109 12.31 -35.71 -7.78
N GLY A 110 13.45 -36.36 -7.62
CA GLY A 110 14.70 -35.75 -7.13
C GLY A 110 14.91 -35.88 -5.63
N ASP A 111 16.02 -35.30 -5.17
CA ASP A 111 16.43 -35.34 -3.77
C ASP A 111 15.32 -34.81 -2.84
N PRO A 112 14.93 -35.54 -1.78
CA PRO A 112 13.82 -35.16 -0.91
C PRO A 112 13.96 -33.78 -0.28
N VAL A 113 15.17 -33.38 0.13
CA VAL A 113 15.44 -32.09 0.79
C VAL A 113 15.30 -30.95 -0.22
N ARG A 114 15.93 -31.08 -1.39
CA ARG A 114 15.83 -30.09 -2.47
C ARG A 114 14.40 -29.97 -3.00
N ARG A 115 13.68 -31.09 -3.11
CA ARG A 115 12.27 -31.13 -3.51
C ARG A 115 11.38 -30.40 -2.51
N ARG A 116 11.55 -30.66 -1.20
CA ARG A 116 10.80 -29.94 -0.15
C ARG A 116 11.06 -28.44 -0.23
N ARG A 117 12.32 -28.01 -0.37
CA ARG A 117 12.67 -26.60 -0.54
C ARG A 117 12.08 -26.01 -1.82
N PHE A 118 12.07 -26.74 -2.93
CA PHE A 118 11.47 -26.30 -4.18
C PHE A 118 9.96 -26.01 -4.02
N PHE A 119 9.21 -26.93 -3.43
CA PHE A 119 7.78 -26.72 -3.19
C PHE A 119 7.52 -25.63 -2.15
N ALA A 120 8.30 -25.56 -1.08
CA ALA A 120 8.21 -24.48 -0.09
C ALA A 120 8.40 -23.10 -0.74
N ASN A 121 9.44 -22.93 -1.56
CA ASN A 121 9.67 -21.68 -2.30
C ASN A 121 8.55 -21.38 -3.30
N ARG A 122 7.97 -22.41 -3.92
CA ARG A 122 6.86 -22.24 -4.88
C ARG A 122 5.59 -21.78 -4.17
N VAL A 123 5.25 -22.38 -3.02
CA VAL A 123 4.12 -21.96 -2.19
C VAL A 123 4.35 -20.55 -1.66
N GLY A 124 5.54 -20.28 -1.11
CA GLY A 124 5.91 -18.95 -0.61
C GLY A 124 5.69 -17.85 -1.64
N LYS A 125 6.16 -18.03 -2.89
CA LYS A 125 5.91 -17.06 -3.97
C LYS A 125 4.43 -16.82 -4.29
N THR A 126 3.59 -17.86 -4.19
CA THR A 126 2.15 -17.70 -4.39
C THR A 126 1.52 -16.94 -3.22
N THR A 127 1.94 -17.25 -2.00
CA THR A 127 1.54 -16.52 -0.79
C THR A 127 1.95 -15.05 -0.88
N ASP A 128 3.20 -14.74 -1.26
CA ASP A 128 3.67 -13.36 -1.41
C ASP A 128 2.84 -12.57 -2.43
N ARG A 129 2.47 -13.21 -3.55
CA ARG A 129 1.59 -12.60 -4.56
C ARG A 129 0.19 -12.35 -4.01
N LEU A 130 -0.35 -13.28 -3.24
CA LEU A 130 -1.65 -13.12 -2.59
C LEU A 130 -1.60 -11.96 -1.58
N VAL A 131 -0.62 -11.94 -0.69
CA VAL A 131 -0.42 -10.86 0.29
C VAL A 131 -0.28 -9.52 -0.41
N THR A 132 0.56 -9.43 -1.44
CA THR A 132 0.72 -8.19 -2.24
C THR A 132 -0.61 -7.75 -2.87
N ALA A 133 -1.40 -8.69 -3.39
CA ALA A 133 -2.71 -8.37 -3.96
C ALA A 133 -3.74 -7.98 -2.89
N MET A 134 -3.64 -8.51 -1.68
CA MET A 134 -4.47 -8.10 -0.54
C MET A 134 -4.12 -6.69 -0.11
N SER A 135 -2.85 -6.38 0.13
CA SER A 135 -2.41 -5.04 0.54
C SER A 135 -2.84 -3.95 -0.45
N LYS A 136 -2.75 -4.22 -1.76
CA LYS A 136 -3.23 -3.27 -2.78
C LYS A 136 -4.73 -3.01 -2.72
N ARG A 137 -5.54 -3.99 -2.30
CA ARG A 137 -6.99 -3.80 -2.12
C ARG A 137 -7.27 -3.02 -0.84
N ASP A 138 -6.49 -3.24 0.21
CA ASP A 138 -6.62 -2.49 1.46
C ASP A 138 -6.33 -1.00 1.21
N ASP A 139 -5.23 -0.67 0.51
CA ASP A 139 -4.90 0.72 0.12
C ASP A 139 -6.05 1.39 -0.68
N SER A 140 -6.73 0.62 -1.53
CA SER A 140 -7.86 1.09 -2.33
C SER A 140 -9.10 1.36 -1.48
N ILE A 141 -9.35 0.58 -0.44
CA ILE A 141 -10.46 0.79 0.49
C ILE A 141 -10.19 2.03 1.34
N ASP A 142 -8.96 2.16 1.85
CA ASP A 142 -8.56 3.31 2.67
C ASP A 142 -8.68 4.62 1.90
N ALA A 143 -8.29 4.64 0.61
CA ALA A 143 -8.46 5.79 -0.26
C ALA A 143 -9.94 6.18 -0.46
N LEU A 144 -10.84 5.20 -0.61
CA LEU A 144 -12.28 5.45 -0.73
C LEU A 144 -12.86 6.04 0.56
N LEU A 145 -12.49 5.47 1.72
CA LEU A 145 -12.94 5.98 3.02
C LEU A 145 -12.46 7.42 3.25
N ALA A 146 -11.22 7.74 2.87
CA ALA A 146 -10.70 9.11 2.94
C ALA A 146 -11.50 10.10 2.06
N GLU A 147 -11.95 9.67 0.87
CA GLU A 147 -12.78 10.51 -0.01
C GLU A 147 -14.19 10.72 0.56
N PHE A 148 -14.76 9.71 1.21
CA PHE A 148 -16.02 9.85 1.95
C PHE A 148 -15.91 10.86 3.09
N ASP A 149 -14.87 10.76 3.92
CA ASP A 149 -14.62 11.69 5.03
C ASP A 149 -14.44 13.12 4.52
N LYS A 150 -13.72 13.29 3.41
CA LYS A 150 -13.57 14.58 2.74
C LYS A 150 -14.92 15.11 2.27
N SER A 151 -15.74 14.29 1.63
CA SER A 151 -17.08 14.67 1.17
C SER A 151 -17.99 15.09 2.34
N LEU A 152 -17.94 14.36 3.45
CA LEU A 152 -18.66 14.69 4.68
C LEU A 152 -18.15 16.00 5.29
N SER A 153 -16.84 16.22 5.31
CA SER A 153 -16.24 17.46 5.83
C SER A 153 -16.68 18.68 5.01
N MET A 154 -16.72 18.56 3.69
CA MET A 154 -17.17 19.62 2.78
C MET A 154 -18.66 19.91 2.99
N SER A 155 -19.48 18.87 3.12
CA SER A 155 -20.91 19.02 3.41
C SER A 155 -21.15 19.75 4.74
N ARG A 156 -20.42 19.37 5.81
CA ARG A 156 -20.50 20.04 7.12
C ARG A 156 -20.17 21.53 7.04
N ARG A 157 -19.18 21.93 6.23
CA ARG A 157 -18.82 23.34 6.03
C ARG A 157 -19.93 24.14 5.36
N VAL A 158 -20.55 23.60 4.31
CA VAL A 158 -21.68 24.26 3.64
C VAL A 158 -22.85 24.49 4.60
N PHE A 159 -23.13 23.52 5.48
CA PHE A 159 -24.16 23.68 6.51
C PHE A 159 -23.74 24.63 7.65
N GLN A 160 -22.45 24.80 7.92
CA GLN A 160 -21.94 25.81 8.85
C GLN A 160 -22.04 27.24 8.27
N ASP A 161 -21.77 27.42 6.97
CA ASP A 161 -21.88 28.73 6.29
C ASP A 161 -23.34 29.19 6.09
N SER A 162 -24.32 28.31 6.29
CA SER A 162 -25.75 28.66 6.30
C SER A 162 -26.25 29.18 7.65
N VAL A 163 -25.38 29.28 8.66
CA VAL A 163 -25.65 30.05 9.89
C VAL A 163 -25.13 31.46 9.65
N PRO A 164 -25.97 32.52 9.70
CA PRO A 164 -25.51 33.87 9.42
C PRO A 164 -24.38 34.26 10.37
N GLU A 165 -23.27 34.72 9.79
CA GLU A 165 -22.22 35.47 10.48
C GLU A 165 -22.86 36.70 11.14
N THR A 166 -23.29 36.54 12.39
CA THR A 166 -23.46 37.64 13.31
C THR A 166 -22.39 37.46 14.38
N GLU A 167 -21.36 38.27 14.20
CA GLU A 167 -20.50 38.89 15.20
C GLU A 167 -20.45 38.25 16.61
N THR A 168 -19.21 38.08 17.08
CA THR A 168 -18.80 37.86 18.49
C THR A 168 -18.87 36.44 19.04
N ALA A 169 -17.77 35.72 18.84
CA ALA A 169 -17.09 35.12 19.99
C ALA A 169 -16.97 36.20 21.09
N THR A 170 -17.32 35.87 22.32
CA THR A 170 -17.58 36.79 23.46
C THR A 170 -18.84 37.66 23.32
N LEU A 171 -20.01 37.06 23.57
CA LEU A 171 -21.03 37.53 24.52
C LEU A 171 -22.20 36.53 24.50
N PHE A 172 -22.35 35.79 25.60
CA PHE A 172 -23.57 35.05 25.89
C PHE A 172 -24.76 36.03 25.89
N PRO A 173 -25.83 35.80 25.11
CA PRO A 173 -27.13 36.36 25.47
C PRO A 173 -27.50 35.75 26.82
N GLY A 174 -27.72 36.62 27.81
CA GLY A 174 -27.92 36.26 29.20
C GLY A 174 -29.00 35.21 29.41
N GLY A 175 -28.76 34.36 30.41
CA GLY A 175 -29.72 33.46 31.03
C GLY A 175 -30.45 32.54 30.07
N ASP A 176 -30.06 31.27 30.00
CA ASP A 176 -30.88 30.25 29.36
C ASP A 176 -32.32 30.39 29.87
N ASP A 177 -33.23 30.88 29.03
CA ASP A 177 -34.64 30.99 29.37
C ASP A 177 -35.24 29.59 29.33
N TRP A 178 -34.95 28.83 30.38
CA TRP A 178 -35.42 27.46 30.58
C TRP A 178 -36.95 27.39 30.51
N LEU A 179 -37.66 28.50 30.79
CA LEU A 179 -39.11 28.60 30.62
C LEU A 179 -39.51 28.56 29.15
N ALA A 180 -38.86 29.36 28.31
CA ALA A 180 -39.10 29.36 26.87
C ALA A 180 -38.76 28.00 26.24
N ILE A 181 -37.64 27.39 26.64
CA ILE A 181 -37.21 26.07 26.19
C ILE A 181 -38.25 25.01 26.61
N PHE A 182 -38.73 25.06 27.85
CA PHE A 182 -39.71 24.12 28.39
C PHE A 182 -41.09 24.26 27.73
N ASN A 183 -41.58 25.48 27.55
CA ASN A 183 -42.84 25.75 26.86
C ASN A 183 -42.79 25.25 25.41
N LYS A 184 -41.67 25.46 24.71
CA LYS A 184 -41.47 24.95 23.36
C LYS A 184 -41.57 23.43 23.27
N VAL A 185 -40.99 22.71 24.24
CA VAL A 185 -41.07 21.22 24.27
C VAL A 185 -42.47 20.75 24.63
N ARG A 186 -43.18 21.46 25.52
CA ARG A 186 -44.55 21.11 25.91
C ARG A 186 -45.56 21.36 24.79
N ASP A 187 -45.44 22.46 24.07
CA ASP A 187 -46.47 22.94 23.15
C ASP A 187 -46.31 22.33 21.73
N GLU A 188 -45.14 21.75 21.40
CA GLU A 188 -44.87 21.10 20.11
C GLU A 188 -44.40 19.62 20.27
N PRO A 189 -45.23 18.72 20.82
CA PRO A 189 -44.86 17.34 21.15
C PRO A 189 -44.56 16.45 19.92
N SER A 190 -44.91 16.87 18.71
CA SER A 190 -44.70 16.09 17.48
C SER A 190 -43.23 15.93 17.07
N ARG A 191 -42.32 16.72 17.66
CA ARG A 191 -40.86 16.62 17.41
C ARG A 191 -40.11 15.89 18.53
N TYR A 192 -40.77 15.56 19.64
CA TYR A 192 -40.15 14.91 20.79
C TYR A 192 -40.72 13.52 21.01
N GLU A 193 -39.90 12.51 20.69
CA GLU A 193 -40.17 11.13 21.05
C GLU A 193 -40.29 11.06 22.59
N SER A 194 -41.36 10.46 23.10
CA SER A 194 -41.61 10.27 24.54
C SER A 194 -40.65 9.25 25.17
N GLU A 195 -39.49 9.07 24.55
CA GLU A 195 -38.49 8.04 24.82
C GLU A 195 -37.10 8.66 24.86
N CYS A 196 -36.23 8.08 25.69
CA CYS A 196 -34.86 8.52 25.81
C CYS A 196 -34.04 7.92 24.67
N ALA A 197 -33.53 8.74 23.73
CA ALA A 197 -32.75 8.25 22.59
C ALA A 197 -31.42 7.54 22.93
N ILE A 198 -30.96 7.59 24.20
CA ILE A 198 -29.76 6.85 24.66
C ILE A 198 -30.12 5.39 24.97
N CYS A 199 -31.23 5.16 25.67
CA CYS A 199 -31.61 3.82 26.13
C CYS A 199 -32.88 3.25 25.45
N ILE A 200 -33.53 4.04 24.60
CA ILE A 200 -34.73 3.69 23.82
C ILE A 200 -35.91 3.25 24.72
N ASN A 201 -35.94 3.73 25.97
CA ASN A 201 -37.05 3.48 26.89
C ASN A 201 -37.89 4.74 27.06
N SER A 202 -39.20 4.57 27.20
CA SER A 202 -40.14 5.66 27.45
C SER A 202 -39.87 6.36 28.79
N PHE A 203 -40.12 7.67 28.82
CA PHE A 203 -40.06 8.43 30.07
C PHE A 203 -41.21 8.02 31.01
N CYS A 204 -40.94 8.01 32.32
CA CYS A 204 -42.01 7.85 33.31
C CYS A 204 -42.99 9.02 33.21
N SER A 205 -44.30 8.78 33.42
CA SER A 205 -45.33 9.84 33.41
C SER A 205 -45.06 10.96 34.42
N SER A 206 -44.30 10.69 35.47
CA SER A 206 -43.87 11.69 36.45
C SER A 206 -42.74 12.60 35.95
N MET A 207 -42.09 12.27 34.83
CA MET A 207 -40.84 12.88 34.34
C MET A 207 -39.73 12.96 35.40
N ALA A 208 -39.81 12.12 36.44
CA ALA A 208 -38.79 12.04 37.47
C ALA A 208 -37.51 11.43 36.91
N GLY A 209 -36.38 12.08 37.19
CA GLY A 209 -35.08 11.63 36.68
C GLY A 209 -34.86 11.91 35.19
N VAL A 210 -35.59 12.87 34.60
CA VAL A 210 -35.35 13.37 33.24
C VAL A 210 -34.59 14.70 33.30
N SER A 211 -33.58 14.84 32.46
CA SER A 211 -32.82 16.07 32.22
C SER A 211 -33.20 16.65 30.87
N LEU A 212 -33.49 17.96 30.84
CA LEU A 212 -33.71 18.76 29.65
C LEU A 212 -32.41 19.49 29.29
N LEU A 213 -32.04 19.45 28.01
CA LEU A 213 -30.88 20.13 27.46
C LEU A 213 -31.27 21.49 26.90
N SER A 214 -30.31 22.42 26.83
CA SER A 214 -30.50 23.74 26.22
C SER A 214 -30.84 23.68 24.73
N CYS A 215 -30.52 22.58 24.05
CA CYS A 215 -30.95 22.28 22.68
C CYS A 215 -32.36 21.65 22.59
N SER A 216 -33.16 21.80 23.65
CA SER A 216 -34.51 21.26 23.86
C SER A 216 -34.61 19.75 24.02
N HIS A 217 -33.52 18.98 23.92
CA HIS A 217 -33.58 17.51 24.00
C HIS A 217 -33.69 16.98 25.43
N ALA A 218 -34.44 15.91 25.63
CA ALA A 218 -34.63 15.29 26.94
C ALA A 218 -34.05 13.88 27.00
N PHE A 219 -33.44 13.53 28.14
CA PHE A 219 -32.85 12.22 28.39
C PHE A 219 -33.04 11.83 29.87
N HIS A 220 -32.99 10.53 30.19
CA HIS A 220 -32.83 10.14 31.59
C HIS A 220 -31.52 10.71 32.13
N SER A 221 -31.56 11.31 33.32
CA SER A 221 -30.37 11.91 33.95
C SER A 221 -29.23 10.91 34.08
N GLN A 222 -29.54 9.64 34.39
CA GLN A 222 -28.55 8.56 34.48
C GLN A 222 -27.93 8.24 33.12
N CYS A 223 -28.74 8.14 32.07
CA CYS A 223 -28.25 7.90 30.71
C CYS A 223 -27.39 9.05 30.20
N LEU A 224 -27.79 10.29 30.49
CA LEU A 224 -27.03 11.48 30.12
C LEU A 224 -25.68 11.52 30.85
N SER A 225 -25.65 11.27 32.16
CA SER A 225 -24.40 11.23 32.92
C SER A 225 -23.47 10.11 32.46
N ALA A 226 -24.00 8.91 32.18
CA ALA A 226 -23.20 7.83 31.61
C ALA A 226 -22.63 8.23 30.24
N PHE A 227 -23.42 8.89 29.40
CA PHE A 227 -22.96 9.38 28.09
C PHE A 227 -21.85 10.44 28.22
N GLU A 228 -21.96 11.35 29.19
CA GLU A 228 -20.92 12.34 29.49
C GLU A 228 -19.62 11.71 30.00
N GLU A 229 -19.69 10.63 30.79
CA GLU A 229 -18.51 9.92 31.31
C GLU A 229 -17.68 9.26 30.19
N PHE A 230 -18.33 8.80 29.12
CA PHE A 230 -17.65 8.24 27.94
C PHE A 230 -17.33 9.29 26.86
N ASN A 231 -17.52 10.58 27.15
CA ASN A 231 -17.25 11.63 26.19
C ASN A 231 -15.74 11.86 26.03
N ILE A 232 -15.22 11.64 24.82
CA ILE A 232 -13.81 11.86 24.47
C ILE A 232 -13.52 13.32 24.06
N TYR A 233 -14.54 14.16 23.95
CA TYR A 233 -14.42 15.56 23.55
C TYR A 233 -14.37 16.49 24.78
N GLU A 234 -13.67 17.62 24.66
CA GLU A 234 -13.60 18.66 25.71
C GLU A 234 -14.95 19.39 25.94
N VAL A 235 -15.97 19.11 25.11
CA VAL A 235 -17.31 19.72 25.17
C VAL A 235 -18.40 18.65 25.18
N SER A 236 -19.46 18.86 25.98
CA SER A 236 -20.64 17.98 26.00
C SER A 236 -21.51 18.23 24.76
N LEU A 237 -21.66 17.20 23.92
CA LEU A 237 -22.45 17.25 22.68
C LEU A 237 -23.73 16.41 22.79
N CYS A 238 -24.87 16.95 22.37
CA CYS A 238 -26.15 16.28 22.47
C CYS A 238 -26.17 15.00 21.62
N PRO A 239 -26.62 13.84 22.14
CA PRO A 239 -26.70 12.58 21.39
C PRO A 239 -27.53 12.64 20.09
N VAL A 240 -28.54 13.52 20.05
CA VAL A 240 -29.47 13.62 18.91
C VAL A 240 -28.99 14.65 17.90
N CYS A 241 -28.78 15.90 18.32
CA CYS A 241 -28.48 17.00 17.41
C CYS A 241 -26.99 17.41 17.36
N ARG A 242 -26.15 16.81 18.21
CA ARG A 242 -24.71 17.11 18.35
C ARG A 242 -24.36 18.57 18.69
N ALA A 243 -25.34 19.39 19.08
CA ALA A 243 -25.08 20.74 19.59
C ALA A 243 -24.43 20.66 20.97
N SER A 244 -23.57 21.63 21.30
CA SER A 244 -23.11 21.84 22.67
C SER A 244 -24.30 22.21 23.55
N TYR A 245 -24.31 21.76 24.81
CA TYR A 245 -25.46 21.96 25.68
C TYR A 245 -25.10 22.23 27.14
N ARG A 246 -26.05 22.86 27.83
CA ARG A 246 -26.21 22.81 29.30
C ARG A 246 -27.41 21.94 29.62
N SER A 247 -27.43 21.33 30.81
CA SER A 247 -28.51 20.43 31.24
C SER A 247 -29.17 20.94 32.52
N GLN A 248 -30.48 20.73 32.64
CA GLN A 248 -31.26 21.06 33.82
C GLN A 248 -32.30 19.97 34.09
N LYS A 249 -32.63 19.72 35.37
CA LYS A 249 -33.64 18.71 35.74
C LYS A 249 -35.02 19.16 35.29
N TRP A 250 -35.75 18.29 34.59
CA TRP A 250 -37.09 18.57 34.05
C TRP A 250 -38.05 19.09 35.12
N LEU A 251 -38.11 18.42 36.27
CA LEU A 251 -38.97 18.79 37.39
C LEU A 251 -38.66 20.19 37.96
N HIS A 252 -37.39 20.58 37.97
CA HIS A 252 -36.99 21.89 38.47
C HIS A 252 -37.51 22.99 37.52
N VAL A 253 -37.40 22.80 36.21
CA VAL A 253 -37.93 23.75 35.22
C VAL A 253 -39.46 23.80 35.26
N ALA A 254 -40.12 22.66 35.43
CA ALA A 254 -41.57 22.58 35.57
C ALA A 254 -42.10 23.33 36.80
N GLN A 255 -41.37 23.29 37.93
CA GLN A 255 -41.70 24.05 39.14
C GLN A 255 -41.54 25.55 38.97
N ILE A 256 -40.51 25.99 38.24
CA ILE A 256 -40.32 27.42 37.93
C ILE A 256 -41.45 27.90 36.99
N ALA A 257 -41.85 27.08 36.02
CA ALA A 257 -42.94 27.39 35.10
C ALA A 257 -44.30 27.54 35.80
N SER A 258 -44.60 26.71 36.80
CA SER A 258 -45.87 26.78 37.54
C SER A 258 -45.96 27.97 38.50
N GLN A 259 -44.84 28.43 39.05
CA GLN A 259 -44.79 29.59 39.94
C GLN A 259 -44.98 30.92 39.20
N ASN A 260 -44.50 31.02 37.95
CA ASN A 260 -44.67 32.21 37.13
C ASN A 260 -46.08 32.38 36.54
N THR A 261 -46.85 31.30 36.42
CA THR A 261 -48.25 31.35 35.95
C THR A 261 -49.25 31.81 37.02
N CYS A 262 -48.85 31.93 38.29
CA CYS A 262 -49.72 32.38 39.40
C CYS A 262 -49.54 33.86 39.78
N ASN A 263 -48.64 34.61 39.13
CA ASN A 263 -48.35 36.02 39.42
C ASN A 263 -48.83 37.00 38.33
N TYR A 264 -49.81 36.61 37.51
CA TYR A 264 -50.50 37.48 36.56
C TYR A 264 -52.02 37.32 36.70
#